data_AF-A0A854WSD5-F1
#
_entry.id   AF-A0A854WSD5-F1
#
_cell.length_a   1.000
_cell.length_b   1.000
_cell.length_c   1.000
_cell.angle_alpha   90.00
_cell.angle_beta   90.00
_cell.angle_gamma   90.00
#
_symmetry.space_group_name_H-M   'P 1'
#
loop_
_entity.id
_entity.type
_entity.pdbx_description
1 polymer ?
#
loop_
_entity_poly.entity_id
_entity_poly.type
_entity_poly.pdbx_seq_one_letter_code
_entity_poly.pdbx_strand_id
1 'polypeptide(L)'
;MAIKEGLRPGGRSARVQESIHSAVRALLQEQERSSVTVPQIAARAGVTPSTIYRRWGDLAALLADVALARMRPDSEPAVTGDLRGDIRAWAEQYLDEMSSEPGRNMMRDVQASATPGYCVTILGGQLQTIIERHPDEPAPSVDHLINLVVAPVVFRILFSAAALEVDELHRLIDIALRQD
;
A
#
# COMPACT_ATOMS: atom_id res chain seq x y z
N MET A 1 25.54 -32.49 16.08
CA MET A 1 25.64 -31.85 14.75
C MET A 1 24.79 -30.60 14.80
N ALA A 2 25.41 -29.44 15.06
CA ALA A 2 24.72 -28.18 15.29
C ALA A 2 24.31 -27.55 13.96
N ILE A 3 23.03 -27.26 13.82
CA ILE A 3 22.48 -26.46 12.73
C ILE A 3 22.96 -25.02 12.95
N LYS A 4 23.78 -24.51 12.03
CA LYS A 4 24.18 -23.10 12.05
C LYS A 4 23.05 -22.25 11.49
N GLU A 5 22.41 -21.51 12.39
CA GLU A 5 21.68 -20.29 12.10
C GLU A 5 22.50 -19.35 11.20
N GLY A 6 21.83 -18.71 10.25
CA GLY A 6 22.45 -17.74 9.37
C GLY A 6 21.53 -16.98 8.42
N LEU A 7 20.23 -16.86 8.71
CA LEU A 7 19.40 -15.84 8.06
C LEU A 7 19.67 -14.50 8.77
N ARG A 8 20.71 -13.81 8.31
CA ARG A 8 21.01 -12.44 8.77
C ARG A 8 20.09 -11.44 8.07
N PRO A 9 19.26 -10.68 8.81
CA PRO A 9 18.57 -9.52 8.25
C PRO A 9 19.62 -8.50 7.81
N GLY A 10 19.57 -8.02 6.56
CA GLY A 10 20.51 -7.01 6.03
C GLY A 10 21.67 -7.52 5.15
N GLY A 11 21.62 -8.77 4.68
CA GLY A 11 22.64 -9.33 3.76
C GLY A 11 22.64 -8.73 2.34
N ARG A 12 23.60 -9.17 1.49
CA ARG A 12 23.71 -8.79 0.07
C ARG A 12 22.38 -8.89 -0.70
N SER A 13 21.57 -9.91 -0.39
CA SER A 13 20.27 -10.14 -1.02
C SER A 13 19.24 -9.02 -0.73
N ALA A 14 19.24 -8.46 0.47
CA ALA A 14 18.36 -7.35 0.83
C ALA A 14 18.78 -6.06 0.11
N ARG A 15 20.10 -5.80 0.00
CA ARG A 15 20.62 -4.64 -0.75
C ARG A 15 20.31 -4.74 -2.25
N VAL A 16 20.41 -5.94 -2.82
CA VAL A 16 20.04 -6.17 -4.23
C VAL A 16 18.55 -5.97 -4.43
N GLN A 17 17.72 -6.45 -3.51
CA GLN A 17 16.27 -6.22 -3.55
C GLN A 17 15.95 -4.72 -3.53
N GLU A 18 16.54 -3.98 -2.59
CA GLU A 18 16.29 -2.55 -2.46
C GLU A 18 16.79 -1.77 -3.68
N SER A 19 17.93 -2.16 -4.26
CA SER A 19 18.40 -1.57 -5.54
C SER A 19 17.39 -1.75 -6.67
N ILE A 20 16.80 -2.96 -6.79
CA ILE A 20 15.79 -3.26 -7.81
C ILE A 20 14.49 -2.50 -7.53
N HIS A 21 14.03 -2.49 -6.28
CA HIS A 21 12.83 -1.74 -5.86
C HIS A 21 13.00 -0.23 -6.12
N SER A 22 14.16 0.32 -5.78
CA SER A 22 14.51 1.73 -6.04
C SER A 22 14.55 2.04 -7.54
N ALA A 23 15.14 1.17 -8.35
CA ALA A 23 15.17 1.33 -9.82
C ALA A 23 13.76 1.32 -10.43
N VAL A 24 12.86 0.45 -9.93
CA VAL A 24 11.45 0.44 -10.33
C VAL A 24 10.78 1.77 -9.98
N ARG A 25 10.91 2.24 -8.74
CA ARG A 25 10.31 3.51 -8.30
C ARG A 25 10.80 4.70 -9.12
N ALA A 26 12.10 4.77 -9.40
CA ALA A 26 12.68 5.83 -10.24
C ALA A 26 12.13 5.78 -11.67
N LEU A 27 12.07 4.59 -12.29
CA LEU A 27 11.49 4.44 -13.62
C LEU A 27 10.02 4.85 -13.68
N LEU A 28 9.21 4.50 -12.67
CA LEU A 28 7.81 4.89 -12.59
C LEU A 28 7.59 6.40 -12.37
N GLN A 29 8.61 7.13 -11.91
CA GLN A 29 8.59 8.59 -11.83
C GLN A 29 9.05 9.27 -13.13
N GLU A 30 9.89 8.60 -13.91
CA GLU A 30 10.49 9.16 -15.13
C GLU A 30 9.66 8.89 -16.39
N GLN A 31 8.86 7.83 -16.41
CA GLN A 31 8.14 7.38 -17.60
C GLN A 31 6.84 6.66 -17.26
N GLU A 32 5.97 6.58 -18.27
CA GLU A 32 4.72 5.84 -18.19
C GLU A 32 4.93 4.38 -17.77
N ARG A 33 4.04 3.89 -16.91
CA ARG A 33 4.10 2.53 -16.37
C ARG A 33 4.16 1.46 -17.46
N SER A 34 3.41 1.64 -18.54
CA SER A 34 3.37 0.71 -19.69
C SER A 34 4.70 0.63 -20.46
N SER A 35 5.58 1.62 -20.29
CA SER A 35 6.89 1.68 -20.94
C SER A 35 8.02 1.08 -20.10
N VAL A 36 7.74 0.68 -18.85
CA VAL A 36 8.74 0.07 -17.96
C VAL A 36 9.02 -1.37 -18.37
N THR A 37 10.30 -1.74 -18.46
CA THR A 37 10.73 -3.09 -18.83
C THR A 37 11.78 -3.67 -17.88
N VAL A 38 11.84 -5.00 -17.78
CA VAL A 38 12.86 -5.71 -16.96
C VAL A 38 14.30 -5.32 -17.34
N PRO A 39 14.68 -5.21 -18.64
CA PRO A 39 16.02 -4.76 -19.00
C PRO A 39 16.38 -3.36 -18.49
N GLN A 40 15.45 -2.39 -18.54
CA GLN A 40 15.68 -1.04 -18.00
C GLN A 40 15.90 -1.08 -16.49
N ILE A 41 15.05 -1.83 -15.77
CA ILE A 41 15.17 -2.01 -14.31
C ILE A 41 16.51 -2.65 -13.97
N ALA A 42 16.89 -3.72 -14.66
CA ALA A 42 18.14 -4.43 -14.43
C ALA A 42 19.35 -3.53 -14.62
N ALA A 43 19.39 -2.77 -15.73
CA ALA A 43 20.46 -1.83 -16.04
C ALA A 43 20.61 -0.77 -14.95
N ARG A 44 19.50 -0.17 -14.50
CA ARG A 44 19.51 0.87 -13.47
C ARG A 44 19.86 0.34 -12.08
N ALA A 45 19.41 -0.87 -11.73
CA ALA A 45 19.71 -1.52 -10.46
C ALA A 45 21.13 -2.12 -10.40
N GLY A 46 21.87 -2.14 -11.51
CA GLY A 46 23.20 -2.74 -11.61
C GLY A 46 23.20 -4.26 -11.52
N VAL A 47 22.14 -4.91 -12.03
CA VAL A 47 21.98 -6.38 -12.03
C VAL A 47 21.69 -6.90 -13.44
N THR A 48 21.71 -8.22 -13.62
CA THR A 48 21.29 -8.85 -14.87
C THR A 48 19.77 -9.08 -14.88
N PRO A 49 19.11 -9.07 -16.06
CA PRO A 49 17.69 -9.44 -16.17
C PRO A 49 17.38 -10.81 -15.53
N SER A 50 18.29 -11.78 -15.65
CA SER A 50 18.14 -13.11 -15.05
C SER A 50 18.04 -13.07 -13.52
N THR A 51 18.69 -12.12 -12.84
CA THR A 51 18.53 -11.93 -11.39
C THR A 51 17.09 -11.56 -11.02
N ILE A 52 16.42 -10.76 -11.86
CA ILE A 52 15.02 -10.37 -11.68
C ILE A 52 14.11 -11.56 -12.00
N TYR A 53 14.23 -12.16 -13.19
CA TYR A 53 13.37 -13.27 -13.60
C TYR A 53 13.43 -14.46 -12.65
N ARG A 54 14.61 -14.81 -12.12
CA ARG A 54 14.73 -15.92 -11.15
C ARG A 54 13.94 -15.68 -9.87
N ARG A 55 13.75 -14.42 -9.48
CA ARG A 55 13.15 -14.06 -8.18
C ARG A 55 11.67 -13.74 -8.29
N TRP A 56 11.25 -13.02 -9.32
CA TRP A 56 9.85 -12.60 -9.50
C TRP A 56 9.14 -13.34 -10.63
N GLY A 57 9.85 -14.03 -11.53
CA GLY A 57 9.26 -14.72 -12.68
C GLY A 57 8.94 -13.78 -13.84
N ASP A 58 8.24 -12.68 -13.56
CA ASP A 58 7.88 -11.66 -14.55
C ASP A 58 7.88 -10.24 -13.99
N LEU A 59 7.59 -9.27 -14.87
CA LEU A 59 7.51 -7.86 -14.51
C LEU A 59 6.31 -7.55 -13.60
N ALA A 60 5.16 -8.20 -13.80
CA ALA A 60 3.95 -7.94 -13.04
C ALA A 60 4.15 -8.29 -11.56
N ALA A 61 4.74 -9.46 -11.28
CA ALA A 61 5.09 -9.90 -9.94
C ALA A 61 6.13 -8.98 -9.26
N LEU A 62 7.10 -8.44 -10.02
CA LEU A 62 8.03 -7.44 -9.48
C LEU A 62 7.30 -6.14 -9.12
N LEU A 63 6.44 -5.64 -10.00
CA LEU A 63 5.70 -4.40 -9.75
C LEU A 63 4.74 -4.56 -8.58
N ALA A 64 4.11 -5.73 -8.44
CA ALA A 64 3.27 -6.09 -7.30
C ALA A 64 4.04 -6.10 -5.97
N ASP A 65 5.25 -6.67 -5.95
CA ASP A 65 6.11 -6.69 -4.76
C ASP A 65 6.57 -5.27 -4.37
N VAL A 66 6.91 -4.44 -5.35
CA VAL A 66 7.26 -3.02 -5.10
C VAL A 66 6.06 -2.22 -4.61
N ALA A 67 4.87 -2.46 -5.17
CA ALA A 67 3.63 -1.82 -4.75
C ALA A 67 3.28 -2.17 -3.30
N LEU A 68 3.35 -3.46 -2.93
CA LEU A 68 3.14 -3.91 -1.55
C LEU A 68 4.16 -3.30 -0.57
N ALA A 69 5.43 -3.18 -0.98
CA ALA A 69 6.44 -2.53 -0.15
C ALA A 69 6.14 -1.04 0.10
N ARG A 70 5.55 -0.35 -0.89
CA ARG A 70 5.15 1.06 -0.81
C ARG A 70 3.87 1.31 -0.02
N MET A 71 2.98 0.32 0.11
CA MET A 71 1.76 0.49 0.92
C MET A 71 2.07 0.71 2.41
N ARG A 72 3.26 0.32 2.88
CA ARG A 72 3.71 0.64 4.24
C ARG A 72 4.02 2.13 4.31
N PRO A 73 3.36 2.88 5.21
CA PRO A 73 3.51 4.33 5.25
C PRO A 73 4.90 4.71 5.74
N ASP A 74 5.44 5.81 5.20
CA ASP A 74 6.72 6.38 5.66
C ASP A 74 6.56 7.15 6.98
N SER A 75 5.32 7.48 7.37
CA SER A 75 4.98 8.23 8.60
C SER A 75 3.72 7.68 9.26
N GLU A 76 3.58 7.94 10.57
CA GLU A 76 2.35 7.61 11.30
C GLU A 76 1.15 8.42 10.79
N PRO A 77 -0.09 7.91 10.92
CA PRO A 77 -1.28 8.67 10.53
C PRO A 77 -1.40 9.97 11.34
N ALA A 78 -1.89 11.03 10.69
CA ALA A 78 -2.05 12.35 11.29
C ALA A 78 -2.76 12.32 12.66
N VAL A 79 -2.42 13.29 13.51
CA VAL A 79 -3.01 13.49 14.84
C VAL A 79 -3.72 14.83 14.85
N THR A 80 -5.02 14.81 15.10
CA THR A 80 -5.94 15.94 15.03
C THR A 80 -6.58 16.26 16.39
N GLY A 81 -6.53 15.30 17.33
CA GLY A 81 -6.93 15.47 18.73
C GLY A 81 -8.16 14.68 19.17
N ASP A 82 -8.89 14.07 18.23
CA ASP A 82 -10.00 13.14 18.50
C ASP A 82 -10.05 12.01 17.46
N LEU A 83 -10.71 10.90 17.81
CA LEU A 83 -10.80 9.71 16.94
C LEU A 83 -11.40 10.04 15.57
N ARG A 84 -12.46 10.86 15.54
CA ARG A 84 -13.16 11.22 14.30
C ARG A 84 -12.24 11.96 13.34
N GLY A 85 -11.52 12.95 13.84
CA GLY A 85 -10.58 13.76 13.07
C GLY A 85 -9.41 12.93 12.56
N ASP A 86 -8.88 12.01 13.35
CA ASP A 86 -7.77 11.15 12.94
C ASP A 86 -8.20 10.17 11.83
N ILE A 87 -9.38 9.53 11.97
CA ILE A 87 -9.94 8.67 10.92
C ILE A 87 -10.22 9.46 9.66
N ARG A 88 -10.76 10.69 9.78
CA ARG A 88 -11.03 11.56 8.65
C ARG A 88 -9.76 11.96 7.92
N ALA A 89 -8.75 12.46 8.63
CA ALA A 89 -7.48 12.86 8.04
C ALA A 89 -6.80 11.69 7.32
N TRP A 90 -6.78 10.51 7.95
CA TRP A 90 -6.25 9.30 7.34
C TRP A 90 -7.02 8.89 6.07
N ALA A 91 -8.35 8.90 6.12
CA ALA A 91 -9.19 8.48 5.01
C ALA A 91 -9.13 9.45 3.82
N GLU A 92 -9.05 10.77 4.08
CA GLU A 92 -8.87 11.79 3.06
C GLU A 92 -7.52 11.61 2.35
N GLN A 93 -6.45 11.41 3.12
CA GLN A 93 -5.12 11.12 2.56
C GLN A 93 -5.13 9.84 1.72
N TYR A 94 -5.74 8.77 2.25
CA TYR A 94 -5.88 7.50 1.53
C TYR A 94 -6.65 7.68 0.21
N LEU A 95 -7.76 8.43 0.23
CA LEU A 95 -8.55 8.72 -0.97
C LEU A 95 -7.74 9.50 -2.00
N ASP A 96 -7.05 10.57 -1.60
CA ASP A 96 -6.25 11.41 -2.50
C ASP A 96 -5.12 10.60 -3.15
N GLU A 97 -4.33 9.91 -2.33
CA GLU A 97 -3.19 9.12 -2.80
C GLU A 97 -3.63 8.01 -3.74
N MET A 98 -4.67 7.25 -3.38
CA MET A 98 -5.08 6.07 -4.15
C MET A 98 -5.93 6.42 -5.38
N SER A 99 -6.54 7.61 -5.41
CA SER A 99 -7.27 8.11 -6.58
C SER A 99 -6.35 8.68 -7.66
N SER A 100 -5.13 9.08 -7.30
CA SER A 100 -4.10 9.50 -8.26
C SER A 100 -3.77 8.40 -9.27
N GLU A 101 -3.29 8.75 -10.46
CA GLU A 101 -2.86 7.75 -11.45
C GLU A 101 -1.79 6.77 -10.91
N PRO A 102 -0.73 7.23 -10.21
CA PRO A 102 0.20 6.33 -9.53
C PRO A 102 -0.48 5.41 -8.51
N GLY A 103 -1.41 5.92 -7.71
CA GLY A 103 -2.17 5.14 -6.72
C GLY A 103 -3.05 4.07 -7.37
N ARG A 104 -3.77 4.42 -8.44
CA ARG A 104 -4.59 3.48 -9.22
C ARG A 104 -3.75 2.36 -9.83
N ASN A 105 -2.58 2.70 -10.35
CA ASN A 105 -1.64 1.73 -10.89
C ASN A 105 -1.09 0.81 -9.78
N MET A 106 -0.72 1.37 -8.63
CA MET A 106 -0.29 0.61 -7.46
C MET A 106 -1.38 -0.37 -6.99
N MET A 107 -2.64 0.06 -6.92
CA MET A 107 -3.76 -0.81 -6.50
C MET A 107 -3.99 -1.97 -7.46
N ARG A 108 -3.83 -1.75 -8.78
CA ARG A 108 -3.87 -2.84 -9.78
C ARG A 108 -2.71 -3.83 -9.61
N ASP A 109 -1.54 -3.33 -9.26
CA ASP A 109 -0.37 -4.17 -9.03
C ASP A 109 -0.52 -5.04 -7.79
N VAL A 110 -1.01 -4.45 -6.70
CA VAL A 110 -1.33 -5.18 -5.47
C VAL A 110 -2.37 -6.26 -5.73
N GLN A 111 -3.40 -5.96 -6.54
CA GLN A 111 -4.40 -6.95 -6.96
C GLN A 111 -3.78 -8.12 -7.73
N ALA A 112 -2.77 -7.85 -8.56
CA ALA A 112 -2.04 -8.88 -9.31
C ALA A 112 -0.98 -9.63 -8.48
N SER A 113 -0.76 -9.25 -7.21
CA SER A 113 0.21 -9.91 -6.34
C SER A 113 -0.21 -11.33 -5.98
N ALA A 114 0.73 -12.15 -5.53
CA ALA A 114 0.44 -13.47 -4.97
C ALA A 114 -0.28 -13.41 -3.60
N THR A 115 -0.25 -12.25 -2.94
CA THR A 115 -0.80 -12.06 -1.58
C THR A 115 -1.58 -10.75 -1.47
N PRO A 116 -2.64 -10.55 -2.28
CA PRO A 116 -3.37 -9.28 -2.33
C PRO A 116 -4.03 -8.93 -0.98
N GLY A 117 -4.37 -9.96 -0.18
CA GLY A 117 -4.92 -9.78 1.17
C GLY A 117 -3.97 -9.08 2.15
N TYR A 118 -2.67 -8.97 1.86
CA TYR A 118 -1.73 -8.24 2.71
C TYR A 118 -2.06 -6.72 2.77
N CYS A 119 -2.76 -6.20 1.77
CA CYS A 119 -3.33 -4.85 1.78
C CYS A 119 -4.22 -4.61 3.01
N VAL A 120 -5.10 -5.57 3.33
CA VAL A 120 -5.99 -5.51 4.51
C VAL A 120 -5.18 -5.47 5.81
N THR A 121 -4.10 -6.24 5.90
CA THR A 121 -3.21 -6.23 7.07
C THR A 121 -2.54 -4.87 7.26
N ILE A 122 -2.07 -4.23 6.18
CA ILE A 122 -1.39 -2.94 6.25
C ILE A 122 -2.37 -1.83 6.68
N LEU A 123 -3.50 -1.71 5.98
CA LEU A 123 -4.51 -0.68 6.27
C LEU A 123 -5.14 -0.92 7.64
N GLY A 124 -5.42 -2.18 7.99
CA GLY A 124 -5.92 -2.55 9.31
C GLY A 124 -4.96 -2.19 10.44
N GLY A 125 -3.65 -2.35 10.24
CA GLY A 125 -2.63 -1.91 11.20
C GLY A 125 -2.65 -0.40 11.43
N GLN A 126 -2.78 0.40 10.37
CA GLN A 126 -2.87 1.86 10.48
C GLN A 126 -4.14 2.31 11.24
N LEU A 127 -5.29 1.72 10.89
CA LEU A 127 -6.56 1.99 11.57
C LEU A 127 -6.51 1.58 13.05
N GLN A 128 -5.90 0.43 13.35
CA GLN A 128 -5.69 -0.03 14.72
C GLN A 128 -4.84 0.96 15.52
N THR A 129 -3.75 1.48 14.93
CA THR A 129 -2.92 2.53 15.56
C THR A 129 -3.69 3.83 15.80
N ILE A 130 -4.67 4.18 14.96
CA ILE A 130 -5.55 5.34 15.20
C ILE A 130 -6.48 5.05 16.38
N ILE A 131 -7.13 3.89 16.42
CA ILE A 131 -8.04 3.49 17.50
C ILE A 131 -7.31 3.47 18.86
N GLU A 132 -6.12 2.88 18.91
CA GLU A 132 -5.32 2.75 20.14
C GLU A 132 -4.88 4.09 20.74
N ARG A 133 -4.87 5.16 19.96
CA ARG A 133 -4.58 6.52 20.44
C ARG A 133 -5.72 7.14 21.25
N HIS A 134 -6.94 6.65 21.07
CA HIS A 134 -8.15 7.23 21.66
C HIS A 134 -8.90 6.20 22.53
N PRO A 135 -8.27 5.67 23.61
CA PRO A 135 -8.82 4.55 24.38
C PRO A 135 -10.11 4.90 25.14
N ASP A 136 -10.37 6.18 25.37
CA ASP A 136 -11.56 6.67 26.09
C ASP A 136 -12.74 6.97 25.14
N GLU A 137 -12.55 6.87 23.83
CA GLU A 137 -13.61 7.08 22.84
C GLU A 137 -14.21 5.74 22.36
N PRO A 138 -15.54 5.66 22.17
CA PRO A 138 -16.16 4.46 21.63
C PRO A 138 -15.74 4.27 20.17
N ALA A 139 -14.89 3.27 19.91
CA ALA A 139 -14.38 2.97 18.57
C ALA A 139 -15.10 1.78 17.92
N PRO A 140 -15.37 1.83 16.61
CA PRO A 140 -15.79 0.66 15.85
C PRO A 140 -14.63 -0.34 15.67
N SER A 141 -14.93 -1.56 15.22
CA SER A 141 -13.89 -2.50 14.85
C SER A 141 -13.15 -2.06 13.58
N VAL A 142 -11.87 -2.46 13.46
CA VAL A 142 -11.09 -2.24 12.23
C VAL A 142 -11.79 -2.82 11.00
N ASP A 143 -12.41 -4.00 11.11
CA ASP A 143 -13.13 -4.63 10.01
C ASP A 143 -14.33 -3.77 9.55
N HIS A 144 -15.03 -3.15 10.49
CA HIS A 144 -16.13 -2.24 10.19
C HIS A 144 -15.65 -0.98 9.43
N LEU A 145 -14.53 -0.40 9.86
CA LEU A 145 -13.89 0.73 9.16
C LEU A 145 -13.41 0.34 7.76
N ILE A 146 -12.86 -0.86 7.59
CA ILE A 146 -12.46 -1.37 6.28
C ILE A 146 -13.68 -1.49 5.36
N ASN A 147 -14.78 -2.06 5.85
CA ASN A 147 -15.99 -2.29 5.06
C ASN A 147 -16.68 -0.98 4.64
N LEU A 148 -16.71 0.03 5.52
CA LEU A 148 -17.46 1.26 5.26
C LEU A 148 -16.62 2.41 4.70
N VAL A 149 -15.31 2.46 4.98
CA VAL A 149 -14.44 3.56 4.54
C VAL A 149 -13.50 3.11 3.42
N VAL A 150 -12.78 2.00 3.62
CA VAL A 150 -11.75 1.57 2.67
C VAL A 150 -12.34 0.92 1.42
N ALA A 151 -13.27 -0.02 1.59
CA ALA A 151 -13.81 -0.81 0.48
C ALA A 151 -14.53 0.05 -0.58
N PRO A 152 -15.34 1.07 -0.24
CA PRO A 152 -15.95 1.94 -1.24
C PRO A 152 -14.93 2.74 -2.06
N VAL A 153 -13.85 3.23 -1.42
CA VAL A 153 -12.75 3.92 -2.08
C VAL A 153 -12.06 2.98 -3.08
N VAL A 154 -11.69 1.78 -2.64
CA VAL A 154 -11.05 0.76 -3.49
C VAL A 154 -11.94 0.36 -4.66
N PHE A 155 -13.24 0.19 -4.42
CA PHE A 155 -14.19 -0.15 -5.48
C PHE A 155 -14.23 0.94 -6.56
N ARG A 156 -14.28 2.21 -6.16
CA ARG A 156 -14.24 3.36 -7.08
C ARG A 156 -12.93 3.41 -7.87
N ILE A 157 -11.81 3.13 -7.23
CA ILE A 157 -10.49 3.08 -7.87
C ILE A 157 -10.39 1.95 -8.90
N LEU A 158 -10.81 0.74 -8.56
CA LEU A 158 -10.58 -0.41 -9.44
C LEU A 158 -11.64 -0.56 -10.53
N PHE A 159 -12.89 -0.21 -10.24
CA PHE A 159 -14.03 -0.58 -11.09
C PHE A 159 -14.87 0.59 -11.59
N SER A 160 -14.59 1.82 -11.15
CA SER A 160 -15.32 3.01 -11.60
C SER A 160 -14.43 3.99 -12.38
N ALA A 161 -15.06 4.76 -13.27
CA ALA A 161 -14.43 5.90 -13.94
C ALA A 161 -14.45 7.17 -13.07
N ALA A 162 -15.43 7.29 -12.16
CA ALA A 162 -15.55 8.42 -11.24
C ALA A 162 -14.97 8.03 -9.86
N ALA A 163 -14.18 8.93 -9.27
CA ALA A 163 -13.68 8.78 -7.91
C ALA A 163 -14.81 8.83 -6.87
N LEU A 164 -14.50 8.43 -5.64
CA LEU A 164 -15.38 8.71 -4.51
C LEU A 164 -15.26 10.20 -4.18
N GLU A 165 -16.38 10.91 -4.12
CA GLU A 165 -16.38 12.31 -3.70
C GLU A 165 -16.04 12.42 -2.20
N VAL A 166 -15.28 13.45 -1.83
CA VAL A 166 -14.84 13.68 -0.44
C VAL A 166 -16.03 13.81 0.51
N ASP A 167 -17.11 14.47 0.08
CA ASP A 167 -18.34 14.58 0.88
C ASP A 167 -19.01 13.22 1.14
N GLU A 168 -18.91 12.29 0.19
CA GLU A 168 -19.43 10.93 0.36
C GLU A 168 -18.53 10.13 1.31
N LEU A 169 -17.21 10.30 1.21
CA LEU A 169 -16.27 9.72 2.17
C LEU A 169 -16.59 10.16 3.61
N HIS A 170 -16.86 11.46 3.83
CA HIS A 170 -17.23 11.97 5.15
C HIS A 170 -18.53 11.37 5.67
N ARG A 171 -19.55 11.21 4.81
CA ARG A 171 -20.79 10.54 5.19
C ARG A 171 -20.55 9.08 5.61
N LEU A 172 -19.70 8.37 4.89
CA LEU A 172 -19.35 6.98 5.22
C LEU A 172 -18.60 6.88 6.55
N ILE A 173 -17.69 7.82 6.84
CA ILE A 173 -17.01 7.91 8.14
C ILE A 173 -18.01 8.17 9.26
N ASP A 174 -18.94 9.10 9.07
CA ASP A 174 -19.99 9.40 10.05
C ASP A 174 -20.88 8.19 10.32
N ILE A 175 -21.18 7.37 9.31
CA ILE A 175 -21.91 6.11 9.49
C ILE A 175 -21.05 5.11 10.26
N ALA A 176 -19.78 4.94 9.89
CA ALA A 176 -18.89 3.97 10.52
C ALA A 176 -18.58 4.27 11.99
N LEU A 177 -18.64 5.54 12.39
CA LEU A 177 -18.43 5.99 13.77
C LEU A 177 -19.72 6.04 14.60
N ARG A 178 -20.90 5.85 13.98
CA ARG A 178 -22.14 5.69 14.73
C ARG A 178 -22.18 4.25 15.28
N GLN A 179 -22.19 4.15 16.60
CA GLN A 179 -22.50 2.90 17.29
C GLN A 179 -24.01 2.66 17.16
N ASP A 180 -24.43 1.44 16.84
CA ASP A 180 -25.84 1.01 16.94
C ASP A 180 -26.34 1.03 18.40
#